data_AF-A0A427AFA5-F1
#
_entry.id   AF-A0A427AFA5-F1
#
_cell.length_a   1.000
_cell.length_b   1.000
_cell.length_c   1.000
_cell.angle_alpha   90.00
_cell.angle_beta   90.00
_cell.angle_gamma   90.00
#
_symmetry.space_group_name_H-M   'P 1'
#
loop_
_entity.id
_entity.type
_entity.pdbx_description
1 polymer ?
#
loop_
_entity_poly.entity_id
_entity_poly.type
_entity_poly.pdbx_seq_one_letter_code
_entity_poly.pdbx_strand_id
1 'polypeptide(L)'
;MNIDVRLRNCPWLQVLGPHRRRVDEGFTEARVLAEVSLLPDKIRISSGRRPVALAAGVVDRSYKHGEMRKQVVVVVTSGWLVMCFDHNLKKLWENNLQVIVYAV
;
A
#
# COMPACT_ATOMS: atom_id res chain seq x y z
N MET A 1 -2.91 -12.86 -9.83
CA MET A 1 -1.50 -12.48 -9.68
C MET A 1 -1.32 -12.12 -8.21
N ASN A 2 -0.72 -13.00 -7.42
CA ASN A 2 -0.47 -12.72 -5.99
C ASN A 2 0.71 -11.75 -5.93
N ILE A 3 0.42 -10.53 -5.49
CA ILE A 3 1.40 -9.48 -5.28
C ILE A 3 1.67 -9.45 -3.77
N ASP A 4 2.90 -9.73 -3.37
CA ASP A 4 3.30 -9.63 -1.97
C ASP A 4 3.66 -8.19 -1.65
N VAL A 5 3.19 -7.70 -0.51
CA VAL A 5 3.38 -6.32 -0.09
C VAL A 5 4.01 -6.30 1.30
N ARG A 6 5.06 -5.47 1.48
CA ARG A 6 5.82 -5.40 2.73
C ARG A 6 5.95 -3.97 3.26
N LEU A 7 5.85 -3.85 4.59
CA LEU A 7 6.15 -2.63 5.34
C LEU A 7 7.59 -2.66 5.88
N ARG A 8 8.31 -1.53 5.84
CA ARG A 8 9.64 -1.36 6.47
C ARG A 8 9.56 -0.57 7.78
N ASN A 9 10.69 -0.51 8.52
CA ASN A 9 10.82 0.23 9.79
C ASN A 9 10.70 1.77 9.64
N CYS A 10 10.99 2.31 8.46
CA CYS A 10 10.64 3.66 8.06
C CYS A 10 9.32 3.62 7.28
N PRO A 11 8.55 4.73 7.13
CA PRO A 11 7.23 4.70 6.49
C PRO A 11 7.36 4.52 4.97
N TRP A 12 7.63 3.28 4.55
CA TRP A 12 7.83 2.85 3.17
C TRP A 12 7.01 1.59 2.92
N LEU A 13 6.50 1.53 1.70
CA LEU A 13 5.70 0.44 1.17
C LEU A 13 6.44 -0.16 -0.01
N GLN A 14 6.55 -1.50 -0.05
CA GLN A 14 7.17 -2.20 -1.17
C GLN A 14 6.24 -3.25 -1.75
N VAL A 15 6.24 -3.33 -3.08
CA VAL A 15 5.67 -4.44 -3.84
C VAL A 15 6.80 -5.41 -4.17
N LEU A 16 6.60 -6.67 -3.81
CA LEU A 16 7.56 -7.75 -3.99
C LEU A 16 7.11 -8.68 -5.12
N GLY A 17 8.09 -9.17 -5.87
CA GLY A 17 7.87 -10.17 -6.89
C GLY A 17 7.60 -11.53 -6.28
N PRO A 18 6.77 -12.37 -6.94
CA PRO A 18 6.47 -13.70 -6.44
C PRO A 18 7.75 -14.52 -6.29
N HIS A 19 7.87 -15.23 -5.17
CA HIS A 19 8.95 -16.19 -5.00
C HIS A 19 8.71 -17.38 -5.92
N ARG A 20 9.58 -17.58 -6.91
CA ARG A 20 9.47 -18.68 -7.90
C ARG A 20 10.34 -19.90 -7.56
N ARG A 21 11.10 -19.86 -6.47
CA ARG A 21 12.00 -20.94 -6.05
C ARG A 21 11.29 -21.90 -5.10
N ARG A 22 11.72 -23.17 -5.11
CA ARG A 22 11.13 -24.25 -4.29
C ARG A 22 11.31 -23.94 -2.80
N VAL A 23 10.36 -24.39 -1.98
CA VAL A 23 10.32 -24.19 -0.51
C VAL A 23 11.58 -24.73 0.17
N ASP A 24 12.22 -25.71 -0.47
CA ASP A 24 13.42 -26.44 -0.05
C ASP A 24 14.72 -25.61 -0.14
N GLU A 25 14.71 -24.45 -0.82
CA GLU A 25 15.88 -23.57 -0.99
C GLU A 25 16.06 -22.51 0.13
N GLY A 26 15.21 -22.53 1.15
CA GLY A 26 15.30 -21.63 2.31
C GLY A 26 14.80 -20.20 2.04
N PHE A 27 15.03 -19.29 3.01
CA PHE A 27 14.60 -17.89 2.90
C PHE A 27 15.62 -17.09 2.07
N THR A 28 15.19 -16.55 0.93
CA THR A 28 15.99 -15.62 0.13
C THR A 28 15.26 -14.28 -0.03
N GLU A 29 16.02 -13.19 -0.21
CA GLU A 29 15.44 -11.86 -0.33
C GLU A 29 14.53 -11.77 -1.56
N ALA A 30 13.29 -11.32 -1.36
CA ALA A 30 12.33 -11.16 -2.43
C ALA A 30 12.71 -9.96 -3.33
N ARG A 31 12.56 -10.12 -4.65
CA ARG A 31 12.79 -9.03 -5.61
C ARG A 31 11.81 -7.90 -5.35
N VAL A 32 12.32 -6.68 -5.11
CA VAL A 32 11.50 -5.48 -5.06
C VAL A 32 11.09 -5.08 -6.48
N LEU A 33 9.79 -4.94 -6.73
CA LEU A 33 9.24 -4.48 -8.01
C LEU A 33 8.97 -2.98 -8.01
N ALA A 34 8.51 -2.44 -6.88
CA ALA A 34 8.25 -1.02 -6.70
C ALA A 34 8.34 -0.67 -5.21
N GLU A 35 8.65 0.60 -4.92
CA GLU A 35 8.60 1.14 -3.58
C GLU A 35 8.06 2.57 -3.56
N VAL A 36 7.42 2.96 -2.46
CA VAL A 36 6.93 4.32 -2.25
C VAL A 36 7.09 4.73 -0.80
N SER A 37 7.45 6.00 -0.59
CA SER A 37 7.44 6.64 0.73
C SER A 37 6.01 7.04 1.10
N LEU A 38 5.61 6.76 2.33
CA LEU A 38 4.33 7.23 2.89
C LEU A 38 4.46 8.65 3.48
N LEU A 39 5.64 9.26 3.37
CA LEU A 39 5.87 10.64 3.79
C LEU A 39 5.23 11.64 2.80
N PRO A 40 4.84 12.83 3.26
CA PRO A 40 4.49 13.92 2.36
C PRO A 40 5.70 14.36 1.53
N ASP A 41 5.48 14.71 0.26
CA ASP A 41 6.55 15.14 -0.67
C ASP A 41 7.34 16.36 -0.18
N LYS A 42 6.74 17.21 0.67
CA LYS A 42 7.30 18.51 1.08
C LYS A 42 7.58 18.65 2.58
N ILE A 43 7.29 17.63 3.39
CA ILE A 43 7.33 17.75 4.86
C ILE A 43 8.01 16.52 5.45
N ARG A 44 9.14 16.74 6.14
CA ARG A 44 9.94 15.69 6.82
C ARG A 44 9.36 15.26 8.17
N ILE A 45 8.03 15.25 8.32
CA ILE A 45 7.38 14.78 9.55
C ILE A 45 7.05 13.30 9.36
N SER A 46 7.77 12.44 10.07
CA SER A 46 7.54 10.99 10.09
C SER A 46 6.51 10.57 11.15
N SER A 47 6.20 11.44 12.12
CA SER A 47 5.21 11.16 13.16
C SER A 47 3.83 10.88 12.54
N GLY A 48 3.15 9.86 13.05
CA GLY A 48 1.85 9.42 12.54
C GLY A 48 1.87 8.76 11.15
N ARG A 49 3.03 8.65 10.48
CA ARG A 49 3.15 8.04 9.13
C ARG A 49 3.55 6.56 9.16
N ARG A 50 3.81 5.98 10.33
CA ARG A 50 4.13 4.55 10.46
C ARG A 50 2.94 3.72 9.99
N PRO A 51 3.09 2.83 9.01
CA PRO A 51 2.00 1.96 8.57
C PRO A 51 1.66 0.96 9.69
N VAL A 52 0.36 0.78 9.95
CA VAL A 52 -0.16 -0.12 11.01
C VAL A 52 -1.08 -1.20 10.45
N ALA A 53 -1.69 -0.98 9.28
CA ALA A 53 -2.46 -1.99 8.57
C ALA A 53 -2.33 -1.78 7.06
N LEU A 54 -2.51 -2.88 6.31
CA LEU A 54 -2.43 -2.87 4.85
C LEU A 54 -3.36 -3.93 4.26
N ALA A 55 -3.99 -3.61 3.14
CA ALA A 55 -4.74 -4.57 2.34
C ALA A 55 -4.48 -4.36 0.85
N ALA A 56 -4.28 -5.44 0.10
CA ALA A 56 -4.25 -5.45 -1.35
C ALA A 56 -5.58 -6.01 -1.87
N GLY A 57 -6.11 -5.43 -2.94
CA GLY A 57 -7.39 -5.85 -3.49
C GLY A 57 -7.66 -5.27 -4.87
N VAL A 58 -8.90 -5.42 -5.32
CA VAL A 58 -9.39 -4.82 -6.57
C VAL A 58 -10.55 -3.90 -6.26
N VAL A 59 -10.60 -2.75 -6.92
CA VAL A 59 -11.75 -1.84 -6.88
C VAL A 59 -12.49 -1.98 -8.20
N ASP A 60 -13.77 -2.34 -8.11
CA ASP A 60 -14.66 -2.32 -9.25
C ASP A 60 -15.24 -0.92 -9.40
N ARG A 61 -14.76 -0.15 -10.39
CA ARG A 61 -15.24 1.21 -10.64
C ARG A 61 -16.39 1.26 -11.65
N SER A 62 -16.79 0.11 -12.21
CA SER A 62 -17.69 0.05 -13.35
C SER A 62 -18.53 -1.21 -13.31
N TYR A 63 -19.85 -1.06 -13.35
CA TYR A 63 -20.80 -2.17 -13.50
C TYR A 63 -20.81 -2.77 -14.91
N LYS A 64 -19.98 -2.27 -15.84
CA LYS A 64 -19.91 -2.81 -17.21
C LYS A 64 -19.07 -4.07 -17.23
N HIS A 65 -19.72 -5.17 -17.60
CA HIS A 65 -19.09 -6.47 -17.80
C HIS A 65 -17.96 -6.34 -18.84
N GLY A 66 -16.71 -6.52 -18.40
CA GLY A 66 -15.52 -6.49 -19.28
C GLY A 66 -14.50 -5.39 -19.01
N GLU A 67 -14.75 -4.44 -18.11
CA GLU A 67 -13.71 -3.46 -17.73
C GLU A 67 -12.64 -4.05 -16.80
N MET A 68 -11.40 -3.58 -16.98
CA MET A 68 -10.22 -4.04 -16.24
C MET A 68 -10.34 -3.66 -14.77
N ARG A 69 -10.48 -4.66 -13.89
CA ARG A 69 -10.47 -4.49 -12.43
C ARG A 69 -9.15 -3.85 -11.98
N LYS A 70 -9.23 -2.65 -11.39
CA LYS A 70 -8.04 -1.93 -10.93
C LYS A 70 -7.57 -2.50 -9.60
N GLN A 71 -6.37 -3.09 -9.60
CA GLN A 71 -5.70 -3.50 -8.38
C GLN A 71 -5.23 -2.27 -7.59
N VAL A 72 -5.43 -2.31 -6.29
CA VAL A 72 -5.04 -1.26 -5.36
C VAL A 72 -4.42 -1.84 -4.10
N VAL A 73 -3.60 -1.03 -3.45
CA VAL A 73 -3.11 -1.27 -2.09
C VAL A 73 -3.58 -0.12 -1.22
N VAL A 74 -4.25 -0.44 -0.11
CA VAL A 74 -4.70 0.52 0.89
C VAL A 74 -3.85 0.36 2.14
N VAL A 75 -3.35 1.48 2.66
CA VAL A 75 -2.51 1.53 3.86
C VAL A 75 -3.15 2.45 4.88
N VAL A 76 -3.18 2.00 6.14
CA VAL A 76 -3.55 2.81 7.29
C VAL A 76 -2.29 3.10 8.10
N THR A 77 -2.09 4.36 8.49
CA THR A 77 -0.96 4.77 9.33
C THR A 77 -1.35 4.98 10.79
N SER A 78 -0.37 5.07 11.69
CA SER A 78 -0.56 5.28 13.12
C SER A 78 -1.20 6.63 13.46
N GLY A 79 -1.17 7.59 12.53
CA GLY A 79 -1.88 8.87 12.59
C GLY A 79 -3.28 8.82 11.97
N TRP A 80 -3.84 7.63 11.74
CA TRP A 80 -5.18 7.42 11.17
C TRP A 80 -5.39 8.02 9.77
N LEU A 81 -4.29 8.10 9.03
CA LEU A 81 -4.30 8.46 7.63
C LEU A 81 -4.50 7.20 6.80
N VAL A 82 -5.46 7.24 5.88
CA VAL A 82 -5.71 6.18 4.91
C VAL A 82 -5.18 6.64 3.56
N MET A 83 -4.33 5.83 2.96
CA MET A 83 -3.77 6.06 1.63
C MET A 83 -4.14 4.92 0.70
N CYS A 84 -4.46 5.24 -0.55
CA CYS A 84 -4.70 4.25 -1.58
C CYS A 84 -3.71 4.44 -2.72
N PHE A 85 -3.13 3.34 -3.17
CA PHE A 85 -2.15 3.28 -4.24
C PHE A 85 -2.64 2.36 -5.36
N ASP A 86 -2.28 2.66 -6.60
CA ASP A 86 -2.47 1.74 -7.72
C ASP A 86 -1.38 0.66 -7.78
N HIS A 87 -1.44 -0.20 -8.81
CA HIS A 87 -0.47 -1.27 -9.05
C HIS A 87 0.98 -0.79 -9.28
N ASN A 88 1.19 0.50 -9.60
CA ASN A 88 2.51 1.10 -9.75
C ASN A 88 2.95 1.87 -8.50
N LEU A 89 2.25 1.68 -7.37
CA LEU A 89 2.43 2.44 -6.14
C LEU A 89 2.27 3.96 -6.32
N LYS A 90 1.50 4.40 -7.32
CA LYS A 90 1.11 5.81 -7.43
C LYS A 90 -0.05 6.08 -6.47
N LYS A 91 0.11 7.07 -5.60
CA LYS A 91 -0.96 7.50 -4.67
C LYS A 91 -2.17 7.99 -5.46
N LEU A 92 -3.31 7.35 -5.26
CA LEU A 92 -4.61 7.70 -5.85
C LEU A 92 -5.34 8.72 -4.99
N TRP A 93 -5.34 8.52 -3.68
CA TRP A 93 -5.96 9.44 -2.71
C TRP A 93 -5.39 9.21 -1.30
N GLU A 94 -5.65 10.18 -0.43
CA GLU A 94 -5.27 10.20 0.99
C GLU A 94 -6.43 10.83 1.79
N ASN A 95 -6.81 10.25 2.93
CA ASN A 95 -7.87 10.78 3.80
C ASN A 95 -7.51 10.63 5.28
N ASN A 96 -7.81 11.64 6.10
CA ASN A 96 -7.54 11.63 7.53
C ASN A 96 -8.82 11.31 8.31
N LEU A 97 -8.85 10.16 9.00
CA LEU A 97 -10.03 9.72 9.75
C LEU A 97 -10.23 10.50 11.05
N GLN A 98 -9.19 11.11 11.63
CA GLN A 98 -9.36 11.91 12.85
C GLN A 98 -10.24 13.12 12.61
N VAL A 99 -10.10 13.79 11.46
CA VAL A 99 -10.91 14.97 11.12
C VAL A 99 -12.39 14.61 10.98
N ILE A 100 -12.70 13.39 10.54
CA ILE A 100 -14.07 12.91 10.39
C ILE A 100 -14.70 12.60 11.75
N VAL A 101 -13.93 12.05 12.70
CA VAL A 101 -14.43 11.73 14.04
C VAL A 101 -14.83 12.97 14.84
N TYR A 102 -14.18 14.11 14.64
CA TYR A 102 -14.57 15.37 15.30
C TYR A 102 -15.68 16.14 14.59
N ALA A 103 -16.15 15.66 13.44
CA ALA A 103 -17.23 16.29 12.65
C ALA A 103 -18.60 15.63 12.87
N VAL A 104 -18.68 14.63 13.77
CA VAL A 104 -19.90 13.96 14.22
C VAL A 104 -20.17 14.36 15.67
#